data_AF-A0A4Q2LRI1-F1
#
_entry.id   AF-A0A4Q2LRI1-F1
#
_cell.length_a   1.000
_cell.length_b   1.000
_cell.length_c   1.000
_cell.angle_alpha   90.00
_cell.angle_beta   90.00
_cell.angle_gamma   90.00
#
_symmetry.space_group_name_H-M   'P 1'
#
loop_
_entity.id
_entity.type
_entity.pdbx_description
1 polymer ?
#
loop_
_entity_poly.entity_id
_entity_poly.type
_entity_poly.pdbx_seq_one_letter_code
_entity_poly.pdbx_strand_id
1 'polypeptide(L)'
;MVIYWKNNAGGLNLKKYLAGFVCGALFFSGVSYAASGDLTAKITNFKILINGEQQELNNNPVLIDGTTYLPLRDISKTLGYNVEFSKGVISLNHKNESETDKKNETHSRPEILSRIVYPLKLTFNGEFIKEKQYFGYHPGDFYRDSQGKIYVSPGFASSIVLAGFNEINTISFGESNLHVIDDEKRAQYYVVETKYMNSSEKYEDAVYYNKDRSKKYEISGNRANPKGVLLNSGIVPVVPFDDLVRALELPVRLHIDDAKHEVVIDVTIK
;
A
#
# COMPACT_ATOMS: atom_id res chain seq x y z
N MET A 1 -108.11 -8.46 -18.95
CA MET A 1 -106.94 -7.57 -19.14
C MET A 1 -105.69 -8.41 -18.85
N VAL A 2 -104.97 -8.83 -19.89
CA VAL A 2 -103.76 -9.67 -19.76
C VAL A 2 -102.56 -8.76 -19.94
N ILE A 3 -101.66 -8.71 -18.96
CA ILE A 3 -100.43 -7.92 -19.01
C ILE A 3 -99.29 -8.88 -19.37
N TYR A 4 -98.66 -8.67 -20.53
CA TYR A 4 -97.43 -9.36 -20.91
C TYR A 4 -96.21 -8.71 -20.25
N TRP A 5 -95.33 -9.53 -19.67
CA TRP A 5 -94.02 -9.09 -19.19
C TRP A 5 -92.99 -9.19 -20.32
N LYS A 6 -92.39 -8.06 -20.71
CA LYS A 6 -91.34 -7.98 -21.72
C LYS A 6 -89.99 -8.28 -21.06
N ASN A 7 -89.42 -9.45 -21.33
CA ASN A 7 -88.08 -9.79 -20.84
C ASN A 7 -87.02 -8.94 -21.57
N ASN A 8 -86.31 -8.11 -20.81
CA ASN A 8 -85.26 -7.22 -21.30
C ASN A 8 -84.04 -8.01 -21.84
N ALA A 9 -83.79 -7.89 -23.14
CA ALA A 9 -82.62 -8.45 -23.83
C ALA A 9 -81.28 -7.74 -23.50
N GLY A 10 -81.21 -6.97 -22.41
CA GLY A 10 -80.01 -6.25 -21.98
C GLY A 10 -79.02 -7.09 -21.16
N GLY A 11 -79.48 -8.19 -20.56
CA GLY A 11 -78.66 -9.01 -19.65
C GLY A 11 -77.62 -9.91 -20.35
N LEU A 12 -77.81 -10.24 -21.63
CA LEU A 12 -76.95 -11.20 -22.34
C LEU A 12 -75.61 -10.56 -22.76
N ASN A 13 -75.62 -9.28 -23.13
CA ASN A 13 -74.40 -8.55 -23.50
C ASN A 13 -73.58 -8.19 -22.27
N LEU A 14 -74.23 -7.81 -21.16
CA LEU A 14 -73.54 -7.49 -19.90
C LEU A 14 -72.72 -8.68 -19.36
N LYS A 15 -73.23 -9.92 -19.47
CA LYS A 15 -72.49 -11.13 -19.06
C LYS A 15 -71.25 -11.39 -19.93
N LYS A 16 -71.28 -11.02 -21.21
CA LYS A 16 -70.13 -11.15 -22.13
C LYS A 16 -69.05 -10.11 -21.82
N TYR A 17 -69.44 -8.87 -21.50
CA TYR A 17 -68.51 -7.85 -21.03
C TYR A 17 -67.95 -8.19 -19.64
N LEU A 18 -68.75 -8.79 -18.75
CA LEU A 18 -68.30 -9.24 -17.44
C LEU A 18 -67.27 -10.37 -17.56
N ALA A 19 -67.50 -11.34 -18.45
CA ALA A 19 -66.54 -12.41 -18.72
C ALA A 19 -65.23 -11.86 -19.32
N GLY A 20 -65.32 -10.90 -20.25
CA GLY A 20 -64.15 -10.22 -20.82
C GLY A 20 -63.36 -9.42 -19.78
N PHE A 21 -64.06 -8.75 -18.85
CA PHE A 21 -63.44 -8.01 -17.75
C PHE A 21 -62.73 -8.93 -16.76
N VAL A 22 -63.36 -10.06 -16.39
CA VAL A 22 -62.75 -11.06 -15.49
C VAL A 22 -61.52 -11.70 -16.14
N CYS A 23 -61.58 -12.07 -17.42
CA CYS A 23 -60.40 -12.56 -18.14
C CYS A 23 -59.33 -11.47 -18.25
N GLY A 24 -59.70 -10.23 -18.55
CA GLY A 24 -58.78 -9.09 -18.62
C GLY A 24 -58.06 -8.82 -17.29
N ALA A 25 -58.78 -8.89 -16.17
CA ALA A 25 -58.21 -8.75 -14.83
C ALA A 25 -57.25 -9.91 -14.48
N LEU A 26 -57.55 -11.13 -14.93
CA LEU A 26 -56.65 -12.26 -14.76
C LEU A 26 -55.38 -12.13 -15.62
N PHE A 27 -55.48 -11.63 -16.85
CA PHE A 27 -54.31 -11.37 -17.71
C PHE A 27 -53.47 -10.14 -17.27
N PHE A 28 -54.09 -9.12 -16.66
CA PHE A 28 -53.38 -7.96 -16.09
C PHE A 28 -52.86 -8.17 -14.66
N SER A 29 -53.18 -9.31 -14.02
CA SER A 29 -52.56 -9.73 -12.76
C SER A 29 -51.14 -10.30 -12.94
N GLY A 30 -50.61 -10.29 -14.17
CA GLY A 30 -49.22 -10.60 -14.50
C GLY A 30 -48.26 -9.72 -13.71
N VAL A 31 -47.53 -10.38 -12.82
CA VAL A 31 -46.56 -9.88 -11.84
C VAL A 31 -45.83 -8.61 -12.31
N SER A 32 -46.14 -7.46 -11.69
CA SER A 32 -45.26 -6.30 -11.73
C SER A 32 -44.01 -6.63 -10.91
N TYR A 33 -43.03 -7.30 -11.52
CA TYR A 33 -41.68 -7.29 -10.97
C TYR A 33 -41.16 -5.86 -11.16
N ALA A 34 -41.37 -5.01 -10.16
CA ALA A 34 -40.49 -3.89 -9.98
C ALA A 34 -39.10 -4.50 -9.80
N ALA A 35 -38.21 -4.29 -10.76
CA ALA A 35 -36.78 -4.40 -10.50
C ALA A 35 -36.45 -3.25 -9.54
N SER A 36 -36.83 -3.41 -8.26
CA SER A 36 -36.12 -2.69 -7.23
C SER A 36 -34.70 -3.20 -7.31
N GLY A 37 -33.73 -2.28 -7.38
CA GLY A 37 -32.31 -2.61 -7.32
C GLY A 37 -31.90 -3.12 -5.93
N ASP A 38 -32.80 -3.83 -5.24
CA ASP A 38 -32.60 -4.36 -3.90
C ASP A 38 -31.75 -5.61 -4.05
N LEU A 39 -30.47 -5.47 -3.70
CA LEU A 39 -29.55 -6.59 -3.60
C LEU A 39 -30.05 -7.56 -2.53
N THR A 40 -30.54 -8.73 -2.94
CA THR A 40 -31.01 -9.77 -2.02
C THR A 40 -29.81 -10.52 -1.46
N ALA A 41 -29.44 -10.22 -0.21
CA ALA A 41 -28.37 -10.91 0.49
C ALA A 41 -28.85 -12.23 1.12
N LYS A 42 -28.19 -13.34 0.79
CA LYS A 42 -28.38 -14.64 1.46
C LYS A 42 -27.22 -14.92 2.40
N ILE A 43 -27.50 -15.18 3.67
CA ILE A 43 -26.48 -15.61 4.64
C ILE A 43 -26.07 -17.05 4.29
N THR A 44 -24.76 -17.30 4.18
CA THR A 44 -24.22 -18.63 3.87
C THR A 44 -23.16 -19.05 4.87
N ASN A 45 -23.06 -20.36 5.12
CA ASN A 45 -22.09 -20.95 6.06
C ASN A 45 -20.93 -21.60 5.31
N PHE A 46 -20.19 -20.80 4.53
CA PHE A 46 -19.01 -21.32 3.84
C PHE A 46 -17.88 -21.63 4.82
N LYS A 47 -17.17 -22.74 4.58
CA LYS A 47 -15.91 -23.03 5.28
C LYS A 47 -14.81 -22.17 4.68
N ILE A 48 -14.22 -21.31 5.50
CA ILE A 48 -13.11 -20.45 5.10
C ILE A 48 -11.81 -21.04 5.67
N LEU A 49 -10.84 -21.28 4.78
CA LEU A 49 -9.51 -21.78 5.13
C LEU A 49 -8.49 -20.66 4.88
N ILE A 50 -7.72 -20.31 5.90
CA ILE A 50 -6.58 -19.40 5.78
C ILE A 50 -5.34 -20.18 6.23
N ASN A 51 -4.32 -20.26 5.38
CA ASN A 51 -3.13 -21.09 5.60
C ASN A 51 -3.43 -22.58 5.89
N GLY A 52 -4.53 -23.10 5.34
CA GLY A 52 -4.96 -24.49 5.55
C GLY A 52 -5.74 -24.73 6.85
N GLU A 53 -5.88 -23.72 7.71
CA GLU A 53 -6.67 -23.82 8.95
C GLU A 53 -8.06 -23.21 8.77
N GLN A 54 -9.08 -23.88 9.30
CA GLN A 54 -10.46 -23.39 9.27
C GLN A 54 -10.60 -22.20 10.23
N GLN A 55 -11.11 -21.09 9.69
CA GLN A 55 -11.31 -19.87 10.43
C GLN A 55 -12.79 -19.67 10.76
N GLU A 56 -13.08 -19.37 12.02
CA GLU A 56 -14.41 -18.95 12.43
C GLU A 56 -14.53 -17.43 12.29
N LEU A 57 -15.53 -17.00 11.53
CA LEU A 57 -15.83 -15.58 11.34
C LEU A 57 -16.90 -15.15 12.35
N ASN A 58 -16.76 -13.95 12.92
CA ASN A 58 -17.78 -13.41 13.82
C ASN A 58 -19.06 -13.07 13.05
N ASN A 59 -18.92 -12.70 11.78
CA ASN A 59 -20.03 -12.45 10.87
C ASN A 59 -20.01 -13.47 9.74
N ASN A 60 -21.19 -13.99 9.39
CA ASN A 60 -21.29 -14.94 8.30
C ASN A 60 -21.07 -14.25 6.93
N PRO A 61 -20.44 -14.94 5.98
CA PRO A 61 -20.44 -14.54 4.58
C PRO A 61 -21.86 -14.30 4.05
N VAL A 62 -21.99 -13.36 3.12
CA VAL A 62 -23.26 -13.10 2.43
C VAL A 62 -23.09 -13.27 0.93
N LEU A 63 -24.05 -13.94 0.31
CA LEU A 63 -24.12 -14.14 -1.13
C LEU A 63 -25.11 -13.13 -1.71
N ILE A 64 -24.62 -12.28 -2.61
CA ILE A 64 -25.40 -11.30 -3.36
C ILE A 64 -25.14 -11.55 -4.84
N ASP A 65 -26.18 -11.85 -5.61
CA ASP A 65 -26.11 -12.09 -7.06
C ASP A 65 -25.02 -13.08 -7.48
N GLY A 66 -24.83 -14.14 -6.70
CA GLY A 66 -23.82 -15.18 -6.95
C GLY A 66 -22.40 -14.81 -6.51
N THR A 67 -22.17 -13.58 -6.04
CA THR A 67 -20.90 -13.14 -5.48
C THR A 67 -20.92 -13.29 -3.96
N THR A 68 -19.89 -13.95 -3.41
CA THR A 68 -19.74 -14.11 -1.97
C THR A 68 -18.94 -12.94 -1.40
N TYR A 69 -19.54 -12.22 -0.47
CA TYR A 69 -18.93 -11.13 0.26
C TYR A 69 -18.52 -11.62 1.65
N LEU A 70 -17.23 -11.45 1.95
CA LEU A 70 -16.66 -11.81 3.24
C LEU A 70 -16.59 -10.56 4.13
N PRO A 71 -16.81 -10.70 5.46
CA PRO A 71 -16.63 -9.60 6.39
C PRO A 71 -15.16 -9.16 6.41
N LEU A 72 -14.89 -7.98 5.85
CA LEU A 72 -13.55 -7.43 5.71
C LEU A 72 -12.78 -7.43 7.03
N ARG A 73 -13.43 -7.06 8.14
CA ARG A 73 -12.81 -6.99 9.48
C ARG A 73 -12.35 -8.34 10.00
N ASP A 74 -13.18 -9.37 9.82
CA ASP A 74 -12.86 -10.72 10.31
C ASP A 74 -11.70 -11.31 9.50
N ILE A 75 -11.74 -11.17 8.18
CA ILE A 75 -10.65 -11.62 7.29
C ILE A 75 -9.36 -10.84 7.57
N SER A 76 -9.44 -9.52 7.69
CA SER A 76 -8.27 -8.67 7.95
C SER A 76 -7.60 -9.03 9.27
N LYS A 77 -8.39 -9.30 10.32
CA LYS A 77 -7.88 -9.70 11.64
C LYS A 77 -7.06 -10.99 11.55
N THR A 78 -7.57 -12.01 10.87
CA THR A 78 -6.82 -13.26 10.67
C THR A 78 -5.55 -13.04 9.83
N LEU A 79 -5.58 -12.09 8.91
CA LEU A 79 -4.42 -11.72 8.09
C LEU A 79 -3.44 -10.77 8.78
N GLY A 80 -3.65 -10.42 10.06
CA GLY A 80 -2.76 -9.53 10.82
C GLY A 80 -2.98 -8.04 10.59
N TYR A 81 -4.09 -7.64 9.98
CA TYR A 81 -4.46 -6.24 9.73
C TYR A 81 -5.58 -5.77 10.66
N ASN A 82 -5.52 -4.50 11.04
CA ASN A 82 -6.61 -3.76 11.66
C ASN A 82 -7.36 -2.93 10.61
N VAL A 83 -8.68 -2.93 10.68
CA VAL A 83 -9.54 -2.14 9.79
C VAL A 83 -10.03 -0.89 10.52
N GLU A 84 -9.63 0.26 10.02
CA GLU A 84 -10.06 1.57 10.50
C GLU A 84 -11.01 2.22 9.49
N PHE A 85 -12.00 2.94 10.00
CA PHE A 85 -12.89 3.77 9.19
C PHE A 85 -12.82 5.20 9.72
N SER A 86 -12.32 6.12 8.90
CA SER A 86 -12.20 7.53 9.28
C SER A 86 -12.39 8.42 8.06
N LYS A 87 -13.21 9.47 8.21
CA LYS A 87 -13.50 10.47 7.15
C LYS A 87 -13.94 9.85 5.81
N GLY A 88 -14.72 8.77 5.83
CA GLY A 88 -15.17 8.08 4.62
C GLY A 88 -14.14 7.17 3.96
N VAL A 89 -12.94 7.04 4.55
CA VAL A 89 -11.88 6.15 4.08
C VAL A 89 -11.84 4.90 4.96
N ILE A 90 -11.79 3.73 4.32
CA ILE A 90 -11.50 2.45 4.97
C ILE A 90 -10.01 2.17 4.79
N SER A 91 -9.26 2.01 5.87
CA SER A 91 -7.82 1.74 5.87
C SER A 91 -7.53 0.40 6.53
N LEU A 92 -6.64 -0.39 5.93
CA LEU A 92 -6.10 -1.62 6.50
C LEU A 92 -4.65 -1.36 6.94
N ASN A 93 -4.43 -1.34 8.24
CA ASN A 93 -3.11 -1.13 8.82
C ASN A 93 -2.61 -2.45 9.41
N HIS A 94 -1.38 -2.86 9.12
CA HIS A 94 -0.83 -4.05 9.76
C HIS A 94 -0.77 -3.82 11.27
N LYS A 95 -1.24 -4.79 12.06
CA LYS A 95 -1.17 -4.72 13.51
C LYS A 95 0.30 -4.81 13.89
N ASN A 96 0.94 -3.66 14.13
CA ASN A 96 2.25 -3.66 14.79
C ASN A 96 2.03 -4.31 16.16
N GLU A 97 2.67 -5.45 16.39
CA GLU A 97 2.70 -6.07 17.70
C GLU A 97 3.28 -5.07 18.70
N SER A 98 2.43 -4.62 19.62
CA SER A 98 2.87 -4.22 20.94
C SER A 98 1.86 -4.80 21.92
N GLU A 99 2.39 -5.64 22.81
CA GLU A 99 1.78 -6.23 24.01
C GLU A 99 0.70 -7.28 23.70
N THR A 100 0.99 -8.59 23.63
CA THR A 100 1.40 -9.54 24.68
C THR A 100 1.59 -10.87 23.91
N ASP A 101 2.76 -11.50 23.82
CA ASP A 101 3.27 -12.50 24.76
C ASP A 101 4.72 -12.83 24.38
N LYS A 102 5.62 -12.75 25.35
CA LYS A 102 7.00 -13.23 25.20
C LYS A 102 7.02 -14.74 25.39
N LYS A 103 7.44 -15.51 24.37
CA LYS A 103 8.25 -16.72 24.60
C LYS A 103 9.09 -17.08 23.38
N ASN A 104 10.40 -16.81 23.55
CA ASN A 104 11.54 -17.57 23.05
C ASN A 104 11.58 -17.94 21.56
N GLU A 105 11.99 -16.98 20.75
CA GLU A 105 12.99 -17.27 19.71
C GLU A 105 14.09 -16.21 19.79
N THR A 106 15.32 -16.68 20.04
CA THR A 106 16.54 -15.89 19.86
C THR A 106 16.78 -15.75 18.37
N HIS A 107 16.01 -14.89 17.72
CA HIS A 107 16.42 -14.23 16.49
C HIS A 107 16.52 -12.75 16.83
N SER A 108 17.70 -12.20 16.55
CA SER A 108 18.10 -10.81 16.78
C SER A 108 16.91 -9.86 16.54
N ARG A 109 16.34 -9.36 17.64
CA ARG A 109 15.27 -8.35 17.62
C ARG A 109 15.67 -7.25 16.62
N PRO A 110 14.85 -6.92 15.61
CA PRO A 110 15.18 -5.83 14.72
C PRO A 110 15.38 -4.58 15.56
N GLU A 111 16.46 -3.85 15.32
CA GLU A 111 16.71 -2.56 15.98
C GLU A 111 15.44 -1.72 15.89
N ILE A 112 14.94 -1.22 17.02
CA ILE A 112 13.78 -0.32 16.98
C ILE A 112 14.26 0.97 16.34
N LEU A 113 13.90 1.15 15.08
CA LEU A 113 14.22 2.33 14.29
C LEU A 113 13.10 3.36 14.43
N SER A 114 13.44 4.55 14.93
CA SER A 114 12.53 5.71 14.92
C SER A 114 12.58 6.41 13.57
N ARG A 115 11.43 6.58 12.91
CA ARG A 115 11.32 7.36 11.66
C ARG A 115 11.45 8.86 11.95
N ILE A 116 12.23 9.55 11.13
CA ILE A 116 12.44 11.00 11.18
C ILE A 116 11.71 11.63 10.00
N VAL A 117 10.85 12.61 10.28
CA VAL A 117 10.01 13.31 9.29
C VAL A 117 10.36 14.78 9.31
N TYR A 118 11.55 15.11 8.82
CA TYR A 118 12.06 16.47 8.74
C TYR A 118 12.27 16.88 7.28
N PRO A 119 12.09 18.17 6.92
CA PRO A 119 12.53 18.69 5.64
C PRO A 119 14.01 18.39 5.39
N LEU A 120 14.28 17.88 4.19
CA LEU A 120 15.63 17.68 3.67
C LEU A 120 16.17 18.96 3.04
N LYS A 121 17.38 19.35 3.43
CA LYS A 121 18.20 20.37 2.79
C LYS A 121 19.43 19.71 2.19
N LEU A 122 19.76 20.15 0.99
CA LEU A 122 20.99 19.73 0.31
C LEU A 122 21.91 20.95 0.17
N THR A 123 23.18 20.75 0.52
CA THR A 123 24.23 21.74 0.31
C THR A 123 25.31 21.13 -0.57
N PHE A 124 25.89 21.93 -1.46
CA PHE A 124 27.10 21.57 -2.19
C PHE A 124 28.21 22.53 -1.79
N ASN A 125 29.32 21.99 -1.30
CA ASN A 125 30.44 22.77 -0.77
C ASN A 125 29.99 23.83 0.26
N GLY A 126 29.00 23.49 1.10
CA GLY A 126 28.41 24.39 2.10
C GLY A 126 27.41 25.42 1.56
N GLU A 127 27.21 25.54 0.24
CA GLU A 127 26.20 26.43 -0.32
C GLU A 127 24.84 25.74 -0.40
N PHE A 128 23.84 26.37 0.23
CA PHE A 128 22.46 25.92 0.18
C PHE A 128 21.85 26.21 -1.18
N ILE A 129 21.29 25.17 -1.80
CA ILE A 129 20.48 25.37 -2.99
C ILE A 129 19.05 25.70 -2.56
N LYS A 130 18.58 26.91 -2.91
CA LYS A 130 17.36 27.54 -2.41
C LYS A 130 16.02 26.87 -2.78
N GLU A 131 16.04 25.78 -3.52
CA GLU A 131 14.84 25.27 -4.19
C GLU A 131 14.24 24.05 -3.47
N LYS A 132 12.97 23.77 -3.75
CA LYS A 132 12.26 22.57 -3.30
C LYS A 132 12.83 21.35 -4.03
N GLN A 133 14.01 20.91 -3.63
CA GLN A 133 14.72 19.82 -4.26
C GLN A 133 14.16 18.48 -3.80
N TYR A 134 13.51 17.77 -4.71
CA TYR A 134 13.11 16.40 -4.47
C TYR A 134 14.26 15.49 -4.87
N PHE A 135 14.87 14.82 -3.90
CA PHE A 135 15.82 13.74 -4.14
C PHE A 135 15.03 12.50 -4.61
N GLY A 136 14.81 12.39 -5.91
CA GLY A 136 14.05 11.29 -6.50
C GLY A 136 12.55 11.29 -6.15
N TYR A 137 11.90 10.14 -6.38
CA TYR A 137 10.45 9.96 -6.25
C TYR A 137 9.94 9.82 -4.79
N HIS A 138 10.84 9.74 -3.81
CA HIS A 138 10.48 9.53 -2.41
C HIS A 138 11.25 10.52 -1.52
N PRO A 139 10.57 11.43 -0.79
CA PRO A 139 11.25 12.22 0.23
C PRO A 139 11.93 11.25 1.21
N GLY A 140 13.22 11.44 1.46
CA GLY A 140 14.05 10.48 2.18
C GLY A 140 13.41 10.06 3.49
N ASP A 141 13.02 8.79 3.59
CA ASP A 141 12.66 8.20 4.87
C ASP A 141 13.94 7.94 5.64
N PHE A 142 14.20 8.81 6.63
CA PHE A 142 15.32 8.67 7.55
C PHE A 142 14.87 7.89 8.77
N TYR A 143 15.73 7.02 9.25
CA TYR A 143 15.51 6.23 10.44
C TYR A 143 16.72 6.36 11.36
N ARG A 144 16.49 6.37 12.66
CA ARG A 144 17.53 6.43 13.68
C ARG A 144 17.36 5.30 14.68
N ASP A 145 18.44 4.60 15.01
CA ASP A 145 18.44 3.60 16.08
C ASP A 145 18.65 4.24 17.47
N SER A 146 18.63 3.41 18.52
CA SER A 146 18.88 3.85 19.89
C SER A 146 20.29 4.43 20.14
N GLN A 147 21.26 4.17 19.25
CA GLN A 147 22.64 4.64 19.34
C GLN A 147 22.86 5.91 18.50
N GLY A 148 21.82 6.42 17.83
CA GLY A 148 21.91 7.59 16.97
C GLY A 148 22.39 7.29 15.54
N LYS A 149 22.58 6.02 15.18
CA LYS A 149 22.97 5.61 13.82
C LYS A 149 21.83 5.86 12.85
N ILE A 150 22.16 6.43 11.70
CA ILE A 150 21.17 6.83 10.69
C ILE A 150 21.09 5.80 9.57
N TYR A 151 19.86 5.50 9.18
CA TYR A 151 19.52 4.62 8.08
C TYR A 151 18.60 5.32 7.09
N VAL A 152 18.71 4.95 5.82
CA VAL A 152 17.92 5.51 4.72
C VAL A 152 17.35 4.41 3.83
N SER A 153 16.32 4.75 3.06
CA SER A 153 15.78 3.80 2.08
C SER A 153 16.80 3.48 0.98
N PRO A 154 16.76 2.27 0.40
CA PRO A 154 17.68 1.86 -0.66
C PRO A 154 17.73 2.79 -1.88
N GLY A 155 16.55 3.24 -2.33
CA GLY A 155 16.44 4.17 -3.45
C GLY A 155 17.05 5.54 -3.10
N PHE A 156 16.82 6.03 -1.87
CA PHE A 156 17.43 7.28 -1.43
C PHE A 156 18.95 7.17 -1.30
N ALA A 157 19.46 6.06 -0.77
CA ALA A 157 20.90 5.74 -0.75
C ALA A 157 21.51 5.80 -2.15
N SER A 158 20.84 5.24 -3.17
CA SER A 158 21.33 5.31 -4.55
C SER A 158 21.46 6.76 -5.04
N SER A 159 20.53 7.62 -4.64
CA SER A 159 20.53 9.04 -4.99
C SER A 159 21.72 9.76 -4.36
N ILE A 160 22.05 9.43 -3.11
CA ILE A 160 23.24 9.96 -2.39
C ILE A 160 24.53 9.57 -3.13
N VAL A 161 24.60 8.35 -3.68
CA VAL A 161 25.74 7.91 -4.49
C VAL A 161 25.92 8.79 -5.72
N LEU A 162 24.86 9.04 -6.50
CA LEU A 162 24.95 9.94 -7.66
C LEU A 162 25.33 11.37 -7.25
N ALA A 163 24.80 11.85 -6.12
CA ALA A 163 25.11 13.16 -5.58
C ALA A 163 26.60 13.31 -5.28
N GLY A 164 27.18 12.31 -4.59
CA GLY A 164 28.61 12.26 -4.28
C GLY A 164 29.51 12.26 -5.51
N PHE A 165 29.01 11.83 -6.67
CA PHE A 165 29.75 11.87 -7.94
C PHE A 165 29.43 13.09 -8.81
N ASN A 166 28.58 14.00 -8.32
CA ASN A 166 28.07 15.15 -9.05
C ASN A 166 27.37 14.75 -10.37
N GLU A 167 26.61 13.66 -10.35
CA GLU A 167 25.93 13.09 -11.53
C GLU A 167 24.41 13.26 -11.47
N ILE A 168 23.93 14.27 -10.75
CA ILE A 168 22.51 14.61 -10.68
C ILE A 168 22.19 15.61 -11.81
N ASN A 169 21.09 15.36 -12.53
CA ASN A 169 20.64 16.29 -13.57
C ASN A 169 19.73 17.36 -12.94
N THR A 170 19.85 18.61 -13.36
CA THR A 170 18.96 19.69 -12.93
C THR A 170 17.94 19.95 -14.03
N ILE A 171 16.65 19.78 -13.74
CA ILE A 171 15.55 20.13 -14.63
C ILE A 171 14.88 21.40 -14.10
N SER A 172 14.92 22.48 -14.87
CA SER A 172 14.25 23.73 -14.51
C SER A 172 12.76 23.68 -14.84
N PHE A 173 11.91 23.99 -13.86
CA PHE A 173 10.47 24.18 -13.98
C PHE A 173 10.09 25.60 -13.54
N GLY A 174 10.14 26.57 -14.45
CA GLY A 174 9.84 27.97 -14.13
C GLY A 174 10.86 28.54 -13.12
N GLU A 175 10.39 29.03 -11.96
CA GLU A 175 11.23 29.53 -10.86
C GLU A 175 11.74 28.42 -9.91
N SER A 176 11.59 27.14 -10.26
CA SER A 176 12.02 26.02 -9.42
C SER A 176 12.85 25.02 -10.22
N ASN A 177 14.08 24.74 -9.81
CA ASN A 177 14.80 23.57 -10.32
C ASN A 177 14.51 22.30 -9.52
N LEU A 178 14.28 21.22 -10.27
CA LEU A 178 14.15 19.87 -9.79
C LEU A 178 15.44 19.12 -10.12
N HIS A 179 16.17 18.67 -9.11
CA HIS A 179 17.31 17.80 -9.33
C HIS A 179 16.80 16.37 -9.54
N VAL A 180 16.72 15.94 -10.80
CA VAL A 180 16.21 14.64 -11.20
C VAL A 180 17.35 13.64 -11.28
N ILE A 181 17.11 12.47 -10.69
CA ILE A 181 17.99 11.32 -10.79
C ILE A 181 17.96 10.84 -12.24
N ASP A 182 19.12 10.79 -12.85
CA ASP A 182 19.30 10.14 -14.15
C ASP A 182 19.23 8.63 -13.96
N ASP A 183 18.10 8.02 -14.31
CA ASP A 183 17.87 6.59 -14.11
C ASP A 183 18.89 5.72 -14.88
N GLU A 184 19.38 6.20 -16.04
CA GLU A 184 20.40 5.51 -16.82
C GLU A 184 21.76 5.54 -16.10
N LYS A 185 22.15 6.70 -15.54
CA LYS A 185 23.36 6.79 -14.71
C LYS A 185 23.21 6.00 -13.42
N ARG A 186 22.03 6.00 -12.80
CA ARG A 186 21.77 5.22 -11.57
C ARG A 186 22.04 3.74 -11.76
N ALA A 187 21.67 3.17 -12.90
CA ALA A 187 21.92 1.76 -13.19
C ALA A 187 23.42 1.39 -13.21
N GLN A 188 24.33 2.36 -13.39
CA GLN A 188 25.78 2.11 -13.33
C GLN A 188 26.29 1.93 -11.91
N TYR A 189 25.62 2.55 -10.93
CA TYR A 189 26.06 2.59 -9.52
C TYR A 189 25.13 1.85 -8.56
N TYR A 190 23.94 1.43 -8.99
CA TYR A 190 22.95 0.78 -8.15
C TYR A 190 22.24 -0.32 -8.92
N VAL A 191 22.39 -1.56 -8.44
CA VAL A 191 21.76 -2.75 -9.02
C VAL A 191 20.89 -3.40 -7.96
N VAL A 192 19.65 -3.71 -8.30
CA VAL A 192 18.70 -4.45 -7.45
C VAL A 192 18.37 -5.77 -8.11
N GLU A 193 18.37 -6.84 -7.33
CA GLU A 193 17.98 -8.18 -7.77
C GLU A 193 16.87 -8.70 -6.86
N THR A 194 15.71 -9.02 -7.44
CA THR A 194 14.62 -9.69 -6.73
C THR A 194 14.88 -11.19 -6.73
N LYS A 195 14.98 -11.77 -5.52
CA LYS A 195 15.18 -13.21 -5.31
C LYS A 195 13.94 -13.82 -4.68
N TYR A 196 13.62 -15.04 -5.12
CA TYR A 196 12.44 -15.77 -4.66
C TYR A 196 12.91 -16.89 -3.73
N MET A 197 12.40 -16.90 -2.50
CA MET A 197 12.61 -18.01 -1.57
C MET A 197 11.65 -19.15 -1.91
N ASN A 198 10.43 -18.80 -2.30
CA ASN A 198 9.39 -19.72 -2.77
C ASN A 198 8.36 -18.95 -3.64
N SER A 199 7.26 -19.61 -4.02
CA SER A 199 6.19 -19.03 -4.87
C SER A 199 5.47 -17.81 -4.28
N SER A 200 5.61 -17.58 -2.97
CA SER A 200 4.86 -16.56 -2.23
C SER A 200 5.76 -15.58 -1.47
N GLU A 201 7.05 -15.90 -1.33
CA GLU A 201 8.03 -15.11 -0.59
C GLU A 201 9.21 -14.71 -1.48
N LYS A 202 9.49 -13.41 -1.50
CA LYS A 202 10.60 -12.79 -2.22
C LYS A 202 11.31 -11.79 -1.32
N TYR A 203 12.55 -11.50 -1.67
CA TYR A 203 13.36 -10.43 -1.08
C TYR A 203 14.17 -9.73 -2.17
N GLU A 204 14.71 -8.56 -1.85
CA GLU A 204 15.59 -7.83 -2.74
C GLU A 204 17.00 -7.75 -2.16
N ASP A 205 17.99 -8.04 -3.00
CA ASP A 205 19.37 -7.67 -2.76
C ASP A 205 19.66 -6.40 -3.55
N ALA A 206 20.49 -5.53 -2.99
CA ALA A 206 20.99 -4.39 -3.73
C ALA A 206 22.49 -4.19 -3.54
N VAL A 207 23.13 -3.74 -4.60
CA VAL A 207 24.56 -3.45 -4.63
C VAL A 207 24.78 -2.03 -5.10
N TYR A 208 25.49 -1.27 -4.29
CA TYR A 208 25.96 0.07 -4.61
C TYR A 208 27.42 -0.01 -5.03
N TYR A 209 27.82 0.79 -6.01
CA TYR A 209 29.19 0.87 -6.50
C TYR A 209 29.73 2.29 -6.37
N ASN A 210 31.05 2.40 -6.19
CA ASN A 210 31.72 3.67 -6.36
C ASN A 210 31.92 3.98 -7.86
N LYS A 211 32.45 5.17 -8.19
CA LYS A 211 32.51 5.70 -9.57
C LYS A 211 33.20 4.77 -10.58
N ASP A 212 34.27 4.10 -10.17
CA ASP A 212 35.03 3.16 -11.01
C ASP A 212 34.64 1.68 -10.79
N ARG A 213 33.63 1.43 -9.93
CA ARG A 213 33.17 0.11 -9.50
C ARG A 213 34.24 -0.76 -8.81
N SER A 214 35.36 -0.19 -8.37
CA SER A 214 36.38 -0.91 -7.59
C SER A 214 35.91 -1.25 -6.16
N LYS A 215 34.94 -0.50 -5.64
CA LYS A 215 34.33 -0.70 -4.32
C LYS A 215 32.83 -0.93 -4.46
N LYS A 216 32.29 -1.74 -3.55
CA LYS A 216 30.87 -2.02 -3.47
C LYS A 216 30.36 -2.08 -2.04
N TYR A 217 29.08 -1.77 -1.87
CA TYR A 217 28.34 -1.96 -0.63
C TYR A 217 27.11 -2.80 -0.93
N GLU A 218 26.90 -3.88 -0.18
CA GLU A 218 25.83 -4.84 -0.44
C GLU A 218 24.82 -4.84 0.69
N ILE A 219 23.54 -4.79 0.32
CA ILE A 219 22.42 -5.01 1.23
C ILE A 219 21.62 -6.23 0.77
N SER A 220 21.00 -6.92 1.71
CA SER A 220 20.24 -8.13 1.43
C SER A 220 18.98 -8.19 2.29
N GLY A 221 17.85 -8.35 1.62
CA GLY A 221 16.55 -8.60 2.22
C GLY A 221 16.36 -10.03 2.73
N ASN A 222 17.36 -10.90 2.58
CA ASN A 222 17.25 -12.28 3.03
C ASN A 222 17.11 -12.34 4.56
N ARG A 223 15.94 -12.75 5.05
CA ARG A 223 15.64 -12.83 6.50
C ARG A 223 16.59 -13.75 7.27
N ALA A 224 17.14 -14.79 6.64
CA ALA A 224 18.09 -15.70 7.27
C ALA A 224 19.49 -15.10 7.43
N ASN A 225 19.85 -14.14 6.58
CA ASN A 225 21.15 -13.46 6.62
C ASN A 225 21.04 -12.03 6.05
N PRO A 226 20.37 -11.12 6.77
CA PRO A 226 20.14 -9.78 6.26
C PRO A 226 21.44 -9.00 6.25
N LYS A 227 21.62 -8.17 5.21
CA LYS A 227 22.65 -7.12 5.19
C LYS A 227 21.95 -5.77 5.19
N GLY A 228 22.15 -4.98 6.25
CA GLY A 228 21.33 -3.81 6.57
C GLY A 228 20.27 -4.13 7.63
N VAL A 229 19.32 -3.22 7.86
CA VAL A 229 18.27 -3.42 8.88
C VAL A 229 16.92 -3.62 8.20
N LEU A 230 16.28 -4.75 8.47
CA LEU A 230 14.93 -5.02 7.97
C LEU A 230 13.89 -4.24 8.77
N LEU A 231 13.13 -3.37 8.09
CA LEU A 231 11.91 -2.78 8.66
C LEU A 231 10.76 -3.79 8.61
N ASN A 232 9.67 -3.54 9.35
CA ASN A 232 8.51 -4.44 9.50
C ASN A 232 7.91 -4.97 8.17
N SER A 233 8.12 -4.31 7.03
CA SER A 233 7.71 -4.80 5.70
C SER A 233 8.58 -5.95 5.16
N GLY A 234 9.82 -6.09 5.62
CA GLY A 234 10.70 -7.24 5.40
C GLY A 234 11.16 -7.52 3.95
N ILE A 235 10.84 -6.65 2.99
CA ILE A 235 11.15 -6.86 1.56
C ILE A 235 12.50 -6.25 1.18
N VAL A 236 12.83 -5.06 1.69
CA VAL A 236 14.11 -4.39 1.43
C VAL A 236 14.66 -3.76 2.71
N PRO A 237 15.92 -4.04 3.10
CA PRO A 237 16.52 -3.49 4.30
C PRO A 237 16.86 -2.01 4.11
N VAL A 238 16.75 -1.20 5.17
CA VAL A 238 17.31 0.14 5.16
C VAL A 238 18.83 0.10 5.25
N VAL A 239 19.43 1.09 4.61
CA VAL A 239 20.88 1.20 4.41
C VAL A 239 21.47 2.06 5.51
N PRO A 240 22.45 1.56 6.28
CA PRO A 240 23.18 2.41 7.22
C PRO A 240 23.99 3.47 6.45
N PHE A 241 23.67 4.74 6.69
CA PHE A 241 24.18 5.86 5.89
C PHE A 241 25.71 5.97 5.98
N ASP A 242 26.27 6.00 7.20
CA ASP A 242 27.71 6.15 7.40
C ASP A 242 28.52 4.95 6.89
N ASP A 243 27.94 3.74 6.92
CA ASP A 243 28.61 2.54 6.42
C ASP A 243 28.70 2.57 4.90
N LEU A 244 27.63 2.98 4.22
CA LEU A 244 27.61 3.20 2.77
C LEU A 244 28.63 4.27 2.35
N VAL A 245 28.58 5.44 3.00
CA VAL A 245 29.48 6.57 2.68
C VAL A 245 30.94 6.17 2.84
N ARG A 246 31.28 5.49 3.95
CA ARG A 246 32.65 5.01 4.19
C ARG A 246 33.08 3.93 3.20
N ALA A 247 32.22 2.96 2.92
CA ALA A 247 32.55 1.84 2.03
C ALA A 247 32.81 2.29 0.59
N LEU A 248 32.09 3.30 0.11
CA LEU A 248 32.20 3.82 -1.25
C LEU A 248 33.05 5.09 -1.36
N GLU A 249 33.60 5.58 -0.25
CA GLU A 249 34.38 6.82 -0.16
C GLU A 249 33.65 8.04 -0.74
N LEU A 250 32.35 8.14 -0.46
CA LEU A 250 31.53 9.24 -0.95
C LEU A 250 31.92 10.53 -0.21
N PRO A 251 32.04 11.66 -0.91
CA PRO A 251 32.32 12.94 -0.27
C PRO A 251 30.99 13.58 0.21
N VAL A 252 30.22 12.83 1.01
CA VAL A 252 28.90 13.25 1.48
C VAL A 252 28.83 13.14 3.00
N ARG A 253 28.18 14.10 3.65
CA ARG A 253 27.90 14.09 5.09
C ARG A 253 26.41 14.30 5.32
N LEU A 254 25.89 13.67 6.36
CA LEU A 254 24.52 13.88 6.82
C LEU A 254 24.56 14.43 8.24
N HIS A 255 23.76 15.45 8.46
CA HIS A 255 23.53 16.05 9.77
C HIS A 255 22.03 16.15 10.03
N ILE A 256 21.60 15.82 11.23
CA ILE A 256 20.21 16.00 11.66
C ILE A 256 20.20 17.05 12.77
N ASP A 257 19.52 18.16 12.53
CA ASP A 257 19.31 19.23 13.50
C ASP A 257 17.93 19.04 14.11
N ASP A 258 17.87 18.32 15.23
CA ASP A 258 16.62 18.05 15.96
C ASP A 258 15.99 19.34 16.50
N ALA A 259 16.77 20.39 16.78
CA ALA A 259 16.25 21.66 17.27
C ALA A 259 15.52 22.44 16.17
N LYS A 260 16.07 22.42 14.94
CA LYS A 260 15.46 23.06 13.77
C LYS A 260 14.47 22.17 13.04
N HIS A 261 14.39 20.88 13.39
CA HIS A 261 13.63 19.87 12.66
C HIS A 261 14.08 19.78 11.20
N GLU A 262 15.38 19.69 10.96
CA GLU A 262 15.96 19.68 9.61
C GLU A 262 16.94 18.51 9.43
N VAL A 263 16.94 17.91 8.24
CA VAL A 263 18.03 17.02 7.80
C VAL A 263 18.84 17.76 6.75
N VAL A 264 20.14 17.83 6.93
CA VAL A 264 21.08 18.45 6.00
C VAL A 264 21.99 17.37 5.42
N ILE A 265 22.03 17.26 4.10
CA ILE A 265 23.03 16.47 3.38
C ILE A 265 23.99 17.45 2.71
N ASP A 266 25.26 17.38 3.08
CA ASP A 266 26.34 18.18 2.49
C ASP A 266 27.18 17.31 1.56
N VAL A 267 27.25 17.71 0.30
CA VAL A 267 28.07 17.08 -0.73
C VAL A 267 29.28 17.97 -0.99
N THR A 268 30.49 17.44 -0.75
CA THR A 268 31.74 18.12 -1.04
C THR A 268 32.26 17.70 -2.42
N ILE A 269 32.08 18.53 -3.43
CA ILE A 269 32.62 18.28 -4.77
C ILE A 269 34.08 18.74 -4.78
N LYS A 270 34.99 17.82 -5.13
CA LYS A 270 36.41 18.11 -5.37
C LYS A 270 36.67 18.64 -6.77
#